data_AF-A0A528CIK6-F1
#
_entry.id   AF-A0A528CIK6-F1
#
_cell.length_a   1.000
_cell.length_b   1.000
_cell.length_c   1.000
_cell.angle_alpha   90.00
_cell.angle_beta   90.00
_cell.angle_gamma   90.00
#
_symmetry.space_group_name_H-M   'P 1'
#
loop_
_entity.id
_entity.type
_entity.pdbx_description
1 polymer ?
#
loop_
_entity_poly.entity_id
_entity_poly.type
_entity_poly.pdbx_seq_one_letter_code
_entity_poly.pdbx_strand_id
1 'polypeptide(L)'
;GITPFMAQTAQLAAEGGNFELHYTCRTASLGTYADLLKERYDRRVRLYHDDRGERIELDRLLSSQPLGTHLYVCGPSGMIG
;
A
#
# COMPACT_ATOMS: atom_id res chain seq x y z
N GLY A 1 -4.77 8.78 0.17
CA GLY A 1 -3.92 9.20 -0.96
C GLY A 1 -3.65 8.08 -1.92
N ILE A 2 -4.66 7.27 -2.31
CA ILE A 2 -4.44 6.08 -3.15
C ILE A 2 -4.27 6.41 -4.64
N THR A 3 -4.80 7.55 -5.08
CA THR A 3 -4.84 7.94 -6.49
C THR A 3 -3.49 7.95 -7.23
N PRO A 4 -2.38 8.52 -6.71
CA PRO A 4 -1.09 8.43 -7.40
C PRO A 4 -0.60 6.98 -7.56
N PHE A 5 -0.90 6.12 -6.57
CA PHE A 5 -0.47 4.73 -6.59
C PHE A 5 -1.21 3.89 -7.64
N MET A 6 -2.44 4.26 -8.03
CA MET A 6 -3.16 3.57 -9.11
C MET A 6 -2.35 3.56 -10.41
N ALA A 7 -1.76 4.69 -10.78
CA ALA A 7 -0.93 4.81 -11.98
C ALA A 7 0.42 4.10 -11.78
N GLN A 8 1.08 4.30 -10.63
CA GLN A 8 2.39 3.71 -10.34
C GLN A 8 2.35 2.18 -10.33
N THR A 9 1.37 1.56 -9.65
CA THR A 9 1.25 0.09 -9.63
C THR A 9 0.89 -0.47 -10.99
N ALA A 10 0.09 0.26 -11.78
CA ALA A 10 -0.23 -0.14 -13.15
C ALA A 10 1.00 -0.12 -14.06
N GLN A 11 1.81 0.93 -13.99
CA GLN A 11 3.06 1.05 -14.73
C GLN A 11 4.06 -0.05 -14.31
N LEU A 12 4.34 -0.18 -13.02
CA LEU A 12 5.28 -1.20 -12.51
C LEU A 12 4.84 -2.61 -12.87
N ALA A 13 3.54 -2.92 -12.80
CA ALA A 13 3.03 -4.22 -13.23
C ALA A 13 3.21 -4.46 -14.73
N ALA A 14 2.98 -3.44 -15.57
CA ALA A 14 3.15 -3.55 -17.02
C ALA A 14 4.62 -3.74 -17.43
N GLU A 15 5.56 -3.17 -16.67
CA GLU A 15 7.00 -3.29 -16.89
C GLU A 15 7.59 -4.56 -16.25
N GLY A 16 6.77 -5.40 -15.59
CA GLY A 16 7.25 -6.59 -14.87
C GLY A 16 8.02 -6.27 -13.58
N GLY A 17 7.92 -5.03 -13.09
CA GLY A 17 8.56 -4.56 -11.87
C GLY A 17 8.01 -5.22 -10.60
N ASN A 18 8.87 -5.27 -9.59
CA ASN A 18 8.49 -5.71 -8.25
C ASN A 18 7.99 -4.52 -7.42
N PHE A 19 6.89 -4.71 -6.70
CA PHE A 19 6.37 -3.71 -5.77
C PHE A 19 5.50 -4.37 -4.69
N GLU A 20 5.40 -3.70 -3.55
CA GLU A 20 4.39 -3.97 -2.52
C GLU A 20 3.65 -2.66 -2.21
N LEU A 21 2.33 -2.75 -2.05
CA LEU A 21 1.46 -1.64 -1.68
C LEU A 21 0.79 -1.93 -0.34
N HIS A 22 1.03 -1.07 0.63
CA HIS A 22 0.38 -1.09 1.93
C HIS A 22 -0.63 0.05 2.00
N TYR A 23 -1.92 -0.28 1.98
CA TYR A 23 -3.00 0.69 1.87
C TYR A 23 -3.90 0.65 3.11
N THR A 24 -3.91 1.76 3.85
CA THR A 24 -4.76 1.94 5.03
C THR A 24 -5.99 2.77 4.72
N CYS A 25 -7.13 2.36 5.26
CA CYS A 25 -8.38 3.12 5.22
C CYS A 25 -9.13 3.00 6.57
N ARG A 26 -10.09 3.89 6.83
CA ARG A 26 -10.79 3.88 8.13
C ARG A 26 -11.68 2.65 8.32
N THR A 27 -12.41 2.26 7.28
CA THR A 27 -13.28 1.09 7.22
C THR A 27 -13.17 0.48 5.83
N ALA A 28 -13.54 -0.79 5.67
CA ALA A 28 -13.54 -1.45 4.35
C ALA A 28 -14.39 -0.69 3.32
N SER A 29 -15.55 -0.16 3.74
CA SER A 29 -16.45 0.62 2.86
C SER A 29 -15.87 1.95 2.38
N LEU A 30 -14.85 2.48 3.07
CA LEU A 30 -14.16 3.73 2.70
C LEU A 30 -12.88 3.48 1.89
N GLY A 31 -12.51 2.21 1.67
CA GLY A 31 -11.34 1.82 0.90
C GLY A 31 -11.54 1.99 -0.61
N THR A 32 -11.49 3.21 -1.12
CA THR A 32 -11.62 3.46 -2.57
C THR A 32 -10.57 2.65 -3.34
N TYR A 33 -11.02 1.88 -4.34
CA TYR A 33 -10.23 0.95 -5.17
C TYR A 33 -9.55 -0.21 -4.43
N ALA A 34 -9.81 -0.42 -3.14
CA ALA A 34 -9.15 -1.47 -2.35
C ALA A 34 -9.40 -2.87 -2.93
N ASP A 35 -10.65 -3.21 -3.23
CA ASP A 35 -11.02 -4.52 -3.79
C ASP A 35 -10.43 -4.70 -5.19
N LEU A 36 -10.49 -3.68 -6.05
CA LEU A 36 -9.90 -3.70 -7.39
C LEU A 36 -8.38 -3.95 -7.34
N LEU A 37 -7.68 -3.26 -6.45
CA LEU A 37 -6.24 -3.44 -6.25
C LEU A 37 -5.93 -4.85 -5.73
N LYS A 38 -6.75 -5.35 -4.80
CA LYS A 38 -6.58 -6.68 -4.22
C LYS A 38 -6.83 -7.78 -5.24
N GLU A 39 -7.87 -7.66 -6.05
CA GLU A 39 -8.18 -8.57 -7.15
C GLU A 39 -7.05 -8.58 -8.19
N ARG A 40 -6.55 -7.39 -8.55
CA ARG A 40 -5.56 -7.25 -9.63
C ARG A 40 -4.14 -7.71 -9.25
N TYR A 41 -3.75 -7.48 -8.00
CA TYR A 41 -2.35 -7.65 -7.57
C TYR A 41 -2.16 -8.62 -6.40
N ASP A 42 -3.26 -9.15 -5.86
CA ASP A 42 -3.32 -10.20 -4.83
C ASP A 42 -2.32 -9.98 -3.69
N ARG A 43 -1.24 -10.78 -3.63
CA ARG A 43 -0.25 -10.77 -2.53
C ARG A 43 0.58 -9.49 -2.47
N ARG A 44 0.63 -8.71 -3.55
CA ARG A 44 1.37 -7.45 -3.60
C ARG A 44 0.63 -6.30 -2.93
N VAL A 45 -0.66 -6.46 -2.58
CA VAL A 45 -1.47 -5.43 -1.92
C VAL A 45 -1.90 -5.93 -0.54
N ARG A 46 -1.58 -5.14 0.49
CA ARG A 46 -2.02 -5.35 1.87
C ARG A 46 -2.94 -4.22 2.27
N LEU A 47 -4.12 -4.57 2.77
CA LEU A 47 -5.13 -3.64 3.24
C LEU A 47 -5.12 -3.61 4.76
N TYR A 48 -5.30 -2.43 5.33
CA TYR A 48 -5.38 -2.21 6.77
C TYR A 48 -6.59 -1.32 7.06
N HIS A 49 -7.39 -1.70 8.05
CA HIS A 49 -8.58 -0.98 8.46
C HIS A 49 -8.45 -0.44 9.90
N ASP A 50 -8.57 0.88 10.05
CA ASP A 50 -8.42 1.53 11.35
C ASP A 50 -9.47 1.09 12.36
N ASP A 51 -10.72 0.87 11.92
CA ASP A 51 -11.83 0.41 12.75
C ASP A 51 -11.62 -0.99 13.33
N ARG A 52 -10.72 -1.78 12.73
CA ARG A 52 -10.30 -3.10 13.21
C ARG A 52 -9.01 -3.07 14.03
N GLY A 53 -8.41 -1.89 14.22
CA GLY A 53 -7.11 -1.74 14.86
C GLY A 53 -5.95 -2.28 14.02
N GLU A 54 -6.16 -2.51 12.71
CA GLU A 54 -5.10 -2.98 11.82
C GLU A 54 -4.13 -1.83 11.53
N ARG A 55 -2.84 -2.11 11.64
CA ARG A 55 -1.75 -1.14 11.49
C ARG A 55 -0.63 -1.72 10.65
N ILE A 56 0.08 -0.83 9.96
CA ILE A 56 1.31 -1.19 9.27
C ILE A 56 2.42 -1.21 10.32
N GLU A 57 3.03 -2.38 10.51
CA GLU A 57 4.24 -2.53 11.34
C GLU A 57 5.45 -1.97 10.56
N LEU A 58 5.56 -0.64 10.47
CA LEU A 58 6.53 0.05 9.61
C LEU A 58 7.98 -0.34 9.92
N ASP A 59 8.37 -0.41 11.19
CA ASP A 59 9.74 -0.77 11.58
C ASP A 59 10.12 -2.17 11.08
N ARG A 60 9.21 -3.13 11.25
CA ARG A 60 9.40 -4.50 10.78
C ARG A 60 9.40 -4.57 9.25
N LEU A 61 8.50 -3.84 8.60
CA LEU A 61 8.39 -3.82 7.14
C LEU A 61 9.65 -3.24 6.50
N LEU A 62 10.14 -2.10 7.00
CA LEU A 62 11.26 -1.37 6.41
C LEU A 62 12.60 -2.04 6.71
N SER A 63 12.76 -2.65 7.89
CA SER A 63 13.99 -3.37 8.25
C SER A 63 14.27 -4.62 7.40
N SER A 64 13.24 -5.19 6.75
CA SER A 64 13.39 -6.37 5.89
C SER A 64 13.55 -6.06 4.41
N GLN A 65 13.64 -4.78 4.00
CA GLN A 65 13.68 -4.43 2.58
C GLN A 65 15.09 -4.59 1.97
N PRO A 66 15.20 -5.09 0.73
CA PRO A 66 16.46 -5.10 0.00
C PRO A 66 17.07 -3.70 -0.15
N LEU A 67 18.40 -3.64 -0.25
CA LEU A 67 19.10 -2.41 -0.61
C LEU A 67 18.65 -1.95 -2.01
N GLY A 68 18.36 -0.66 -2.15
CA GLY A 68 17.85 -0.08 -3.39
C GLY A 68 16.33 -0.11 -3.53
N THR A 69 15.58 -0.54 -2.50
CA THR A 69 14.12 -0.33 -2.45
C THR A 69 13.79 1.15 -2.25
N HIS A 70 12.89 1.68 -3.07
CA HIS A 70 12.38 3.06 -2.95
C HIS A 70 11.03 3.06 -2.23
N LEU A 71 10.88 3.93 -1.24
CA LEU A 71 9.63 4.12 -0.50
C LEU A 71 8.90 5.37 -1.01
N TYR A 72 7.62 5.22 -1.34
CA TYR A 72 6.72 6.31 -1.69
C TYR A 72 5.53 6.29 -0.75
N VAL A 73 5.13 7.45 -0.21
CA VAL A 73 4.00 7.55 0.72
C VAL A 73 3.09 8.72 0.33
N CYS A 74 1.77 8.49 0.36
CA CYS A 74 0.77 9.53 0.19
C CYS A 74 -0.39 9.32 1.18
N GLY A 75 -0.47 10.19 2.18
CA GLY A 75 -1.44 10.09 3.25
C GLY A 75 -1.35 11.28 4.21
N PRO A 76 -2.14 11.26 5.30
CA PRO A 76 -2.03 12.25 6.36
C PRO A 76 -0.63 12.24 6.98
N SER A 77 -0.18 13.38 7.49
CA SER A 77 1.18 13.55 8.03
C SER A 77 1.54 12.52 9.12
N GLY A 78 0.57 12.08 9.92
CA GLY A 78 0.77 11.10 11.00
C GLY A 78 0.88 9.63 10.57
N MET A 79 0.99 9.34 9.27
CA MET A 79 1.09 7.96 8.76
C MET A 79 2.51 7.39 8.85
N ILE A 80 3.53 8.25 8.94
CA ILE A 80 4.96 7.86 8.97
C ILE A 80 5.62 8.25 10.32
N GLY A 81 4.87 8.88 11.22
CA GLY A 81 5.38 9.34 12.52
C GLY A 81 4.26 9.83 13.44
#